data_AF-A0A2Z6RGN2-F1
#
_entry.id   AF-A0A2Z6RGN2-F1
#
_cell.length_a   1.000
_cell.length_b   1.000
_cell.length_c   1.000
_cell.angle_alpha   90.00
_cell.angle_beta   90.00
_cell.angle_gamma   90.00
#
_symmetry.space_group_name_H-M   'P 1'
#
loop_
_entity.id
_entity.type
_entity.pdbx_description
1 polymer ?
#
loop_
_entity_poly.entity_id
_entity_poly.type
_entity_poly.pdbx_seq_one_letter_code
_entity_poly.pdbx_strand_id
1 'polypeptide(L)'
;MRTLSAQFFKICTFFLVVIITTTAGLSIPSISKRDTVAKCPDNNFPVFVGSSCKTQHSMIVQCKNANTNARASHEQQCNQGENCVDFLLNDDVAFAMCVPVNKLLQWTNGNTDDEFCSGTIRFDSGASGDSISIGLNTYDTNGNPIQVFDMVEKVNNQQIGEVKNQHNFSQIYRNYNVHDIVTFCFIPGASDPHNPYYANKAIANAYIVRLSSIGGKDVQFTDIEPVISQNNTLYIEN
;
A
#
# COMPACT_ATOMS: atom_id res chain seq x y z
N MET A 1 -32.52 -59.48 37.58
CA MET A 1 -32.61 -59.80 36.14
C MET A 1 -33.90 -59.22 35.60
N ARG A 2 -33.83 -58.53 34.45
CA ARG A 2 -34.92 -57.91 33.69
C ARG A 2 -35.59 -56.70 34.35
N THR A 3 -35.22 -55.50 33.88
CA THR A 3 -36.11 -54.50 33.25
C THR A 3 -35.32 -53.20 33.02
N LEU A 4 -34.43 -53.21 32.02
CA LEU A 4 -33.82 -52.00 31.43
C LEU A 4 -34.10 -52.00 29.91
N SER A 5 -35.32 -52.37 29.52
CA SER A 5 -35.73 -52.54 28.12
C SER A 5 -36.66 -51.44 27.62
N ALA A 6 -36.58 -50.22 28.17
CA ALA A 6 -37.46 -49.11 27.78
C ALA A 6 -36.75 -47.76 27.57
N GLN A 7 -35.42 -47.67 27.69
CA GLN A 7 -34.68 -46.42 27.45
C GLN A 7 -33.73 -46.45 26.24
N PHE A 8 -33.55 -47.60 25.59
CA PHE A 8 -32.74 -47.68 24.36
C PHE A 8 -33.49 -47.30 23.08
N PHE A 9 -34.83 -47.18 23.13
CA PHE A 9 -35.65 -46.86 21.96
C PHE A 9 -35.91 -45.36 21.74
N LYS A 10 -35.37 -44.48 22.59
CA LYS A 10 -35.54 -43.02 22.47
C LYS A 10 -34.27 -42.26 22.04
N ILE A 11 -33.14 -42.95 21.91
CA ILE A 11 -31.86 -42.33 21.49
C ILE A 11 -31.56 -42.61 20.00
N CYS A 12 -32.22 -43.60 19.39
CA CYS A 12 -32.00 -43.95 17.99
C CYS A 12 -32.80 -43.11 16.96
N THR A 13 -33.54 -42.09 17.37
CA THR A 13 -34.31 -41.22 16.46
C THR A 13 -33.76 -39.79 16.33
N PHE A 14 -32.61 -39.49 16.95
CA PHE A 14 -31.95 -38.18 16.81
C PHE A 14 -30.65 -38.21 15.97
N PHE A 15 -30.21 -39.39 15.50
CA PHE A 15 -29.02 -39.54 14.66
C PHE A 15 -29.34 -40.02 13.24
N LEU A 16 -30.32 -39.37 12.61
CA LEU A 16 -30.60 -39.50 11.19
C LEU A 16 -30.88 -38.11 10.59
N VAL A 17 -29.88 -37.24 10.65
CA VAL A 17 -29.72 -36.20 9.63
C VAL A 17 -28.62 -36.67 8.71
N VAL A 18 -29.07 -37.03 7.53
CA VAL A 18 -28.34 -37.64 6.43
C VAL A 18 -27.14 -36.78 6.04
N ILE A 19 -25.97 -37.44 6.05
CA ILE A 19 -24.74 -37.01 5.40
C ILE A 19 -25.03 -36.96 3.89
N ILE A 20 -25.09 -35.76 3.33
CA ILE A 20 -24.94 -35.54 1.89
C ILE A 20 -23.52 -34.99 1.69
N THR A 21 -22.59 -35.88 1.39
CA THR A 21 -21.32 -35.54 0.75
C THR A 21 -21.60 -35.17 -0.71
N THR A 22 -21.24 -33.97 -1.15
CA THR A 22 -20.06 -33.72 -2.01
C THR A 22 -20.06 -32.30 -2.58
N THR A 23 -18.83 -31.79 -2.73
CA THR A 23 -18.41 -30.76 -3.69
C THR A 23 -19.02 -29.36 -3.54
N ALA A 24 -18.63 -28.67 -2.49
CA ALA A 24 -17.87 -27.44 -2.66
C ALA A 24 -17.12 -27.20 -1.35
N GLY A 25 -15.83 -27.50 -1.35
CA GLY A 25 -14.92 -26.72 -0.52
C GLY A 25 -15.00 -25.30 -1.07
N LEU A 26 -16.01 -24.55 -0.65
CA LEU A 26 -15.90 -23.11 -0.59
C LEU A 26 -14.88 -22.89 0.51
N SER A 27 -13.60 -22.95 0.13
CA SER A 27 -12.68 -21.96 0.62
C SER A 27 -13.47 -20.66 0.56
N ILE A 28 -13.80 -20.10 1.72
CA ILE A 28 -14.03 -18.66 1.78
C ILE A 28 -12.77 -18.15 1.11
N PRO A 29 -12.83 -17.54 -0.09
CA PRO A 29 -11.65 -16.86 -0.56
C PRO A 29 -11.34 -15.94 0.59
N SER A 30 -10.14 -16.06 1.17
CA SER A 30 -9.55 -14.91 1.81
C SER A 30 -9.89 -13.78 0.85
N ILE A 31 -10.72 -12.84 1.28
CA ILE A 31 -10.98 -11.65 0.47
C ILE A 31 -9.61 -10.98 0.51
N SER A 32 -8.76 -11.39 -0.42
CA SER A 32 -7.57 -10.70 -0.85
C SER A 32 -8.16 -9.40 -1.33
N LYS A 33 -8.28 -8.43 -0.41
CA LYS A 33 -8.74 -7.09 -0.73
C LYS A 33 -7.73 -6.61 -1.75
N ARG A 34 -8.16 -6.61 -3.01
CA ARG A 34 -7.37 -6.07 -4.11
C ARG A 34 -7.16 -4.59 -3.79
N ASP A 35 -5.93 -4.15 -3.99
CA ASP A 35 -5.55 -2.77 -3.79
C ASP A 35 -6.48 -1.85 -4.61
N THR A 36 -6.88 -0.71 -4.04
CA THR A 36 -7.79 0.23 -4.72
C THR A 36 -6.99 1.11 -5.68
N VAL A 37 -7.21 0.93 -6.98
CA VAL A 37 -6.47 1.65 -8.02
C VAL A 37 -7.29 2.81 -8.59
N ALA A 38 -6.61 3.92 -8.90
CA ALA A 38 -7.19 5.07 -9.58
C ALA A 38 -7.87 4.69 -10.91
N LYS A 39 -9.12 5.11 -11.09
CA LYS A 39 -9.89 4.88 -12.32
C LYS A 39 -10.78 6.07 -12.65
N CYS A 40 -11.02 6.29 -13.93
CA CYS A 40 -11.98 7.29 -14.39
C CYS A 40 -13.42 6.75 -14.24
N PRO A 41 -14.25 7.36 -13.37
CA PRO A 41 -15.60 6.87 -13.14
C PRO A 41 -16.62 7.37 -14.18
N ASP A 42 -16.32 8.48 -14.86
CA ASP A 42 -17.22 9.12 -15.82
C ASP A 42 -16.95 8.64 -17.25
N ASN A 43 -17.98 8.07 -17.88
CA ASN A 43 -17.91 7.62 -19.27
C ASN A 43 -17.65 8.77 -20.27
N ASN A 44 -17.95 10.03 -19.91
CA ASN A 44 -17.61 11.20 -20.72
C ASN A 44 -16.13 11.58 -20.63
N PHE A 45 -15.43 11.14 -19.59
CA PHE A 45 -13.99 11.37 -19.39
C PHE A 45 -13.28 10.02 -19.16
N PRO A 46 -13.31 9.08 -20.13
CA PRO A 46 -12.90 7.71 -19.89
C PRO A 46 -11.37 7.53 -19.87
N VAL A 47 -10.60 8.54 -20.30
CA VAL A 47 -9.15 8.41 -20.48
C VAL A 47 -8.42 8.89 -19.24
N PHE A 48 -7.71 7.99 -18.56
CA PHE A 48 -6.84 8.32 -17.43
C PHE A 48 -5.69 9.23 -17.86
N VAL A 49 -5.39 10.24 -17.04
CA VAL A 49 -4.29 11.20 -17.24
C VAL A 49 -3.26 11.07 -16.12
N GLY A 50 -3.70 10.88 -14.89
CA GLY A 50 -2.84 10.78 -13.72
C GLY A 50 -3.67 10.71 -12.44
N SER A 51 -3.03 10.40 -11.32
CA SER A 51 -3.66 10.48 -10.00
C SER A 51 -2.63 10.84 -8.94
N SER A 52 -3.12 11.38 -7.82
CA SER A 52 -2.30 11.71 -6.67
C SER A 52 -3.09 11.53 -5.37
N CYS A 53 -2.41 11.21 -4.28
CA CYS A 53 -3.02 11.17 -2.97
C CYS A 53 -3.52 12.56 -2.55
N LYS A 54 -4.76 12.61 -2.08
CA LYS A 54 -5.39 13.83 -1.54
C LYS A 54 -5.30 13.84 -0.03
N THR A 55 -5.59 12.69 0.57
CA THR A 55 -5.48 12.39 1.99
C THR A 55 -4.92 10.98 2.13
N GLN A 56 -4.61 10.56 3.35
CA GLN A 56 -4.21 9.20 3.65
C GLN A 56 -5.23 8.15 3.18
N HIS A 57 -6.50 8.53 3.03
CA HIS A 57 -7.59 7.62 2.65
C HIS A 57 -8.32 8.00 1.36
N SER A 58 -7.76 8.90 0.55
CA SER A 58 -8.37 9.29 -0.73
C SER A 58 -7.35 9.77 -1.76
N MET A 59 -7.71 9.67 -3.03
CA MET A 59 -6.92 10.16 -4.15
C MET A 59 -7.75 11.06 -5.07
N ILE A 60 -7.09 11.98 -5.75
CA ILE A 60 -7.64 12.67 -6.92
C ILE A 60 -7.21 11.90 -8.17
N VAL A 61 -8.18 11.62 -9.03
CA VAL A 61 -7.99 11.01 -10.35
C VAL A 61 -8.29 12.06 -11.42
N GLN A 62 -7.32 12.30 -12.29
CA GLN A 62 -7.44 13.19 -13.43
C GLN A 62 -7.77 12.38 -14.68
N CYS A 63 -8.81 12.83 -15.37
CA CYS A 63 -9.36 12.17 -16.55
C CYS A 63 -9.56 13.18 -17.67
N LYS A 64 -9.57 12.70 -18.92
CA LYS A 64 -9.89 13.52 -20.09
C LYS A 64 -10.92 12.84 -20.96
N ASN A 65 -11.66 13.66 -21.69
CA ASN A 65 -12.56 13.19 -22.74
C ASN A 65 -11.73 12.57 -23.88
N ALA A 66 -12.25 11.53 -24.52
CA ALA A 66 -11.53 10.85 -25.61
C ALA A 66 -11.52 11.66 -26.91
N ASN A 67 -12.55 12.47 -27.14
CA ASN A 67 -12.79 13.20 -28.39
C ASN A 67 -12.46 14.69 -28.29
N THR A 68 -12.37 15.22 -27.07
CA THR A 68 -12.04 16.63 -26.78
C THR A 68 -10.90 16.69 -25.78
N ASN A 69 -10.20 17.83 -25.72
CA ASN A 69 -9.16 18.05 -24.70
C ASN A 69 -9.71 18.46 -23.33
N ALA A 70 -11.03 18.35 -23.11
CA ALA A 70 -11.66 18.66 -21.83
C ALA A 70 -11.17 17.69 -20.73
N ARG A 71 -10.95 18.23 -19.52
CA ARG A 71 -10.46 17.48 -18.35
C ARG A 71 -11.48 17.53 -17.22
N ALA A 72 -11.50 16.46 -16.43
CA ALA A 72 -12.25 16.35 -15.19
C ALA A 72 -11.38 15.76 -14.09
N SER A 73 -11.69 16.10 -12.84
CA SER A 73 -11.05 15.54 -11.65
C SER A 73 -12.10 14.88 -10.77
N HIS A 74 -11.79 13.68 -10.31
CA HIS A 74 -12.69 12.88 -9.49
C HIS A 74 -11.97 12.48 -8.21
N GLU A 75 -12.65 12.58 -7.08
CA GLU A 75 -12.14 12.04 -5.83
C GLU A 75 -12.57 10.59 -5.69
N GLN A 76 -11.59 9.73 -5.37
CA GLN A 76 -11.82 8.31 -5.12
C GLN A 76 -11.36 7.98 -3.70
N GLN A 77 -12.26 7.38 -2.93
CA GLN A 77 -11.97 6.93 -1.57
C GLN A 77 -11.26 5.59 -1.57
N CYS A 78 -10.32 5.41 -0.65
CA CYS A 78 -9.73 4.12 -0.33
C CYS A 78 -10.74 3.22 0.40
N ASN A 79 -10.59 1.90 0.32
CA ASN A 79 -11.37 1.03 1.18
C ASN A 79 -10.91 1.15 2.63
N GLN A 80 -11.76 0.72 3.56
CA GLN A 80 -11.37 0.61 4.95
C GLN A 80 -10.14 -0.30 5.12
N GLY A 81 -9.12 0.21 5.80
CA GLY A 81 -7.86 -0.51 6.06
C GLY A 81 -6.82 -0.36 4.94
N GLU A 82 -6.99 0.62 4.05
CA GLU A 82 -6.01 0.98 3.03
C GLU A 82 -5.54 2.44 3.23
N ASN A 83 -4.27 2.70 2.89
CA ASN A 83 -3.74 4.06 2.81
C ASN A 83 -3.25 4.36 1.39
N CYS A 84 -3.38 5.61 0.98
CA CYS A 84 -2.93 6.10 -0.31
C CYS A 84 -1.41 6.28 -0.35
N VAL A 85 -0.79 5.82 -1.44
CA VAL A 85 0.63 6.08 -1.78
C VAL A 85 0.73 6.53 -3.24
N ASP A 86 1.60 7.50 -3.49
CA ASP A 86 1.95 8.02 -4.82
C ASP A 86 3.12 7.23 -5.44
N PHE A 87 3.03 7.02 -6.74
CA PHE A 87 3.96 6.29 -7.59
C PHE A 87 4.13 6.99 -8.94
N LEU A 88 5.06 6.46 -9.74
CA LEU A 88 5.21 6.78 -11.16
C LEU A 88 5.02 5.54 -12.05
N LEU A 89 4.28 5.70 -13.15
CA LEU A 89 4.18 4.70 -14.23
C LEU A 89 5.32 4.85 -15.24
N ASN A 90 5.52 3.86 -16.13
CA ASN A 90 6.62 3.79 -17.12
C ASN A 90 6.90 5.07 -17.93
N ASP A 91 5.88 5.92 -18.14
CA ASP A 91 5.95 7.19 -18.89
C ASP A 91 6.01 8.42 -17.95
N ASP A 92 6.51 8.25 -16.73
CA ASP A 92 6.57 9.25 -15.65
C ASP A 92 5.20 9.88 -15.31
N VAL A 93 4.13 9.12 -15.57
CA VAL A 93 2.76 9.52 -15.24
C VAL A 93 2.56 9.33 -13.73
N ALA A 94 2.23 10.42 -13.04
CA ALA A 94 1.86 10.40 -11.64
C ALA A 94 0.66 9.48 -11.40
N PHE A 95 0.77 8.59 -10.42
CA PHE A 95 -0.21 7.57 -10.14
C PHE A 95 -0.31 7.28 -8.65
N ALA A 96 -1.52 7.36 -8.11
CA ALA A 96 -1.84 6.94 -6.76
C ALA A 96 -2.63 5.63 -6.73
N MET A 97 -2.38 4.82 -5.70
CA MET A 97 -3.20 3.66 -5.34
C MET A 97 -3.34 3.55 -3.82
N CYS A 98 -4.42 2.94 -3.35
CA CYS A 98 -4.58 2.60 -1.95
C CYS A 98 -4.08 1.19 -1.68
N VAL A 99 -3.12 1.09 -0.77
CA VAL A 99 -2.48 -0.15 -0.37
C VAL A 99 -2.99 -0.57 1.00
N PRO A 100 -3.37 -1.85 1.20
CA PRO A 100 -3.70 -2.38 2.51
C PRO A 100 -2.63 -2.08 3.57
N VAL A 101 -3.02 -1.71 4.78
CA VAL A 101 -2.07 -1.31 5.84
C VAL A 101 -1.10 -2.44 6.20
N ASN A 102 -1.51 -3.70 6.12
CA ASN A 102 -0.63 -4.86 6.36
C ASN A 102 0.41 -5.10 5.26
N LYS A 103 0.26 -4.42 4.12
CA LYS A 103 1.14 -4.43 2.96
C LYS A 103 2.02 -3.17 2.88
N LEU A 104 1.83 -2.20 3.78
CA LEU A 104 2.60 -0.95 3.81
C LEU A 104 3.74 -1.00 4.81
N LEU A 105 4.86 -0.39 4.44
CA LEU A 105 5.86 0.00 5.42
C LEU A 105 5.42 1.31 6.04
N GLN A 106 4.89 1.25 7.27
CA GLN A 106 4.40 2.41 7.98
C GLN A 106 5.25 2.69 9.22
N TRP A 107 5.71 3.93 9.40
CA TRP A 107 6.45 4.36 10.58
C TRP A 107 6.16 5.83 10.92
N THR A 108 6.63 6.29 12.07
CA THR A 108 6.45 7.68 12.53
C THR A 108 7.78 8.23 13.01
N ASN A 109 7.94 9.55 13.00
CA ASN A 109 9.11 10.23 13.58
C ASN A 109 9.11 10.28 15.12
N GLY A 110 8.17 9.64 15.81
CA GLY A 110 8.17 9.60 17.28
C GLY A 110 8.08 10.97 17.99
N ASN A 111 7.69 12.05 17.28
CA ASN A 111 7.74 13.45 17.73
C ASN A 111 9.15 14.02 17.95
N THR A 112 10.16 13.47 17.29
CA THR A 112 11.53 14.03 17.27
C THR A 112 11.84 14.67 15.92
N ASP A 113 12.86 15.51 15.88
CA ASP A 113 13.23 16.35 14.73
C ASP A 113 14.44 15.83 13.92
N ASP A 114 15.02 14.70 14.35
CA ASP A 114 16.11 13.99 13.66
C ASP A 114 15.65 13.26 12.37
N GLU A 115 16.61 12.72 11.61
CA GLU A 115 16.34 11.82 10.49
C GLU A 115 15.74 10.49 10.99
N PHE A 116 14.58 10.09 10.45
CA PHE A 116 13.92 8.82 10.74
C PHE A 116 13.87 7.93 9.51
N CYS A 117 14.59 6.81 9.59
CA CYS A 117 14.57 5.79 8.56
C CYS A 117 13.55 4.70 8.84
N SER A 118 12.98 4.19 7.76
CA SER A 118 12.11 3.02 7.76
C SER A 118 12.89 1.76 8.13
N GLY A 119 12.15 0.69 8.38
CA GLY A 119 12.71 -0.66 8.22
C GLY A 119 13.12 -0.93 6.77
N THR A 120 13.46 -2.17 6.47
CA THR A 120 13.83 -2.59 5.12
C THR A 120 12.62 -3.11 4.34
N ILE A 121 12.52 -2.78 3.06
CA ILE A 121 11.59 -3.42 2.12
C ILE A 121 12.37 -4.00 0.95
N ARG A 122 11.99 -5.20 0.52
CA ARG A 122 12.60 -5.89 -0.62
C ARG A 122 11.63 -6.91 -1.20
N PHE A 123 11.88 -7.32 -2.44
CA PHE A 123 11.28 -8.55 -2.96
C PHE A 123 12.16 -9.74 -2.55
N ASP A 124 11.57 -10.74 -1.90
CA ASP A 124 12.24 -12.01 -1.56
C ASP A 124 12.15 -13.05 -2.69
N SER A 125 11.38 -12.78 -3.74
CA SER A 125 11.21 -13.67 -4.90
C SER A 125 10.91 -12.91 -6.20
N GLY A 126 11.05 -13.60 -7.34
CA GLY A 126 10.79 -13.08 -8.68
C GLY A 126 12.05 -12.97 -9.55
N ALA A 127 11.94 -12.27 -10.68
CA ALA A 127 13.08 -12.00 -11.56
C ALA A 127 13.85 -10.75 -11.10
N SER A 128 15.18 -10.81 -11.24
CA SER A 128 16.07 -9.65 -11.13
C SER A 128 16.13 -8.91 -12.47
N GLY A 129 16.49 -7.63 -12.44
CA GLY A 129 16.57 -6.77 -13.62
C GLY A 129 15.24 -6.08 -13.97
N ASP A 130 14.19 -6.29 -13.19
CA ASP A 130 12.90 -5.61 -13.38
C ASP A 130 13.00 -4.12 -12.98
N SER A 131 12.08 -3.31 -13.51
CA SER A 131 11.85 -1.95 -13.00
C SER A 131 10.79 -1.99 -11.91
N ILE A 132 11.03 -1.25 -10.83
CA ILE A 132 10.07 -1.07 -9.73
C ILE A 132 9.68 0.40 -9.66
N SER A 133 8.43 0.67 -9.29
CA SER A 133 8.03 2.00 -8.84
C SER A 133 8.05 2.01 -7.32
N ILE A 134 8.65 3.04 -6.79
CA ILE A 134 8.82 3.27 -5.37
C ILE A 134 7.97 4.48 -4.99
N GLY A 135 7.27 4.39 -3.86
CA GLY A 135 6.42 5.46 -3.35
C GLY A 135 6.58 5.64 -1.85
N LEU A 136 6.68 6.89 -1.42
CA LEU A 136 6.71 7.35 -0.04
C LEU A 136 5.77 8.54 0.09
N ASN A 137 4.88 8.52 1.08
CA ASN A 137 4.03 9.64 1.45
C ASN A 137 4.09 9.89 2.96
N THR A 138 4.06 11.15 3.37
CA THR A 138 3.95 11.57 4.77
C THR A 138 2.63 12.26 5.04
N TYR A 139 2.00 11.89 6.16
CA TYR A 139 0.73 12.41 6.62
C TYR A 139 0.80 12.92 8.06
N ASP A 140 0.00 13.92 8.40
CA ASP A 140 -0.25 14.32 9.79
C ASP A 140 -1.13 13.27 10.51
N THR A 141 -1.37 13.47 11.80
CA THR A 141 -2.20 12.57 12.60
C THR A 141 -3.69 12.56 12.22
N ASN A 142 -4.11 13.50 11.38
CA ASN A 142 -5.48 13.59 10.84
C ASN A 142 -5.58 12.96 9.45
N GLY A 143 -4.48 12.42 8.91
CA GLY A 143 -4.42 11.85 7.58
C GLY A 143 -4.33 12.88 6.45
N ASN A 144 -3.98 14.14 6.74
CA ASN A 144 -3.69 15.13 5.71
C ASN A 144 -2.22 15.02 5.28
N PRO A 145 -1.88 15.21 4.00
CA PRO A 145 -0.48 15.24 3.59
C PRO A 145 0.28 16.30 4.36
N ILE A 146 1.46 15.94 4.89
CA ILE A 146 2.33 16.85 5.64
C ILE A 146 3.68 16.95 4.95
N GLN A 147 4.12 18.17 4.70
CA GLN A 147 5.44 18.45 4.17
C GLN A 147 6.51 18.14 5.22
N VAL A 148 7.57 17.45 4.79
CA VAL A 148 8.78 17.23 5.58
C VAL A 148 9.97 17.92 4.91
N PHE A 149 11.06 18.08 5.65
CA PHE A 149 12.18 18.92 5.26
C PHE A 149 12.95 18.24 4.14
N ASP A 150 13.19 16.95 4.33
CA ASP A 150 13.94 16.10 3.43
C ASP A 150 13.37 14.69 3.42
N MET A 151 13.37 14.06 2.25
CA MET A 151 13.04 12.66 2.05
C MET A 151 14.13 12.02 1.20
N VAL A 152 14.70 10.92 1.67
CA VAL A 152 15.80 10.22 1.02
C VAL A 152 15.42 8.78 0.77
N GLU A 153 15.74 8.30 -0.43
CA GLU A 153 15.61 6.88 -0.80
C GLU A 153 16.98 6.26 -0.99
N LYS A 154 17.16 5.07 -0.40
CA LYS A 154 18.40 4.31 -0.44
C LYS A 154 18.12 2.90 -0.97
N VAL A 155 18.95 2.42 -1.89
CA VAL A 155 19.00 1.00 -2.30
C VAL A 155 20.37 0.45 -1.93
N ASN A 156 20.40 -0.64 -1.16
CA ASN A 156 21.63 -1.23 -0.62
C ASN A 156 22.52 -0.18 0.09
N ASN A 157 21.88 0.70 0.88
CA ASN A 157 22.50 1.82 1.59
C ASN A 157 23.13 2.92 0.69
N GLN A 158 22.95 2.85 -0.62
CA GLN A 158 23.32 3.92 -1.54
C GLN A 158 22.11 4.82 -1.79
N GLN A 159 22.26 6.12 -1.54
CA GLN A 159 21.23 7.11 -1.88
C GLN A 159 21.01 7.13 -3.40
N ILE A 160 19.76 6.93 -3.80
CA ILE A 160 19.34 6.94 -5.21
C ILE A 160 18.46 8.14 -5.54
N GLY A 161 17.92 8.83 -4.53
CA GLY A 161 17.23 10.09 -4.74
C GLY A 161 16.89 10.82 -3.43
N GLU A 162 16.53 12.09 -3.59
CA GLU A 162 16.28 13.05 -2.50
C GLU A 162 15.28 14.10 -2.98
N VAL A 163 14.30 14.43 -2.13
CA VAL A 163 13.39 15.55 -2.35
C VAL A 163 13.22 16.35 -1.07
N LYS A 164 13.16 17.68 -1.20
CA LYS A 164 13.03 18.60 -0.07
C LYS A 164 11.71 19.30 -0.09
N ASN A 165 11.19 19.57 1.10
CA ASN A 165 9.96 20.35 1.25
C ASN A 165 8.80 19.75 0.46
N GLN A 166 8.69 18.42 0.47
CA GLN A 166 7.59 17.65 -0.14
C GLN A 166 6.90 16.80 0.92
N HIS A 167 5.70 16.33 0.61
CA HIS A 167 4.96 15.36 1.42
C HIS A 167 4.97 13.96 0.78
N ASN A 168 5.61 13.83 -0.38
CA ASN A 168 5.71 12.60 -1.11
C ASN A 168 7.02 12.54 -1.90
N PHE A 169 7.46 11.32 -2.16
CA PHE A 169 8.56 11.01 -3.05
C PHE A 169 8.21 9.72 -3.80
N SER A 170 8.26 9.79 -5.13
CA SER A 170 8.04 8.64 -6.00
C SER A 170 9.08 8.61 -7.09
N GLN A 171 9.62 7.44 -7.38
CA GLN A 171 10.56 7.26 -8.49
C GLN A 171 10.53 5.85 -9.07
N ILE A 172 11.02 5.73 -10.31
CA ILE A 172 11.25 4.44 -10.96
C ILE A 172 12.70 4.04 -10.76
N TYR A 173 12.91 2.93 -10.05
CA TYR A 173 14.22 2.31 -9.95
C TYR A 173 14.32 1.17 -10.97
N ARG A 174 15.26 1.31 -11.92
CA ARG A 174 15.48 0.35 -13.00
C ARG A 174 16.55 -0.67 -12.61
N ASN A 175 16.44 -1.88 -13.15
CA ASN A 175 17.37 -2.99 -12.90
C ASN A 175 17.44 -3.41 -11.43
N TYR A 176 16.28 -3.42 -10.75
CA TYR A 176 16.18 -3.90 -9.38
C TYR A 176 16.51 -5.40 -9.31
N ASN A 177 17.41 -5.79 -8.42
CA ASN A 177 17.69 -7.19 -8.16
C ASN A 177 16.88 -7.67 -6.96
N VAL A 178 16.36 -8.90 -7.06
CA VAL A 178 15.73 -9.55 -5.90
C VAL A 178 16.71 -9.56 -4.72
N HIS A 179 16.20 -9.27 -3.54
CA HIS A 179 16.94 -9.01 -2.30
C HIS A 179 17.67 -7.65 -2.18
N ASP A 180 17.64 -6.78 -3.19
CA ASP A 180 18.10 -5.40 -3.01
C ASP A 180 17.25 -4.73 -1.93
N ILE A 181 17.91 -4.15 -0.93
CA ILE A 181 17.25 -3.56 0.23
C ILE A 181 16.90 -2.11 -0.08
N VAL A 182 15.62 -1.77 -0.05
CA VAL A 182 15.15 -0.39 -0.13
C VAL A 182 14.90 0.13 1.29
N THR A 183 15.41 1.32 1.58
CA THR A 183 15.20 2.05 2.83
C THR A 183 14.81 3.48 2.50
N PHE A 184 13.84 4.00 3.26
CA PHE A 184 13.38 5.38 3.16
C PHE A 184 13.79 6.12 4.42
N CYS A 185 14.20 7.36 4.31
CA CYS A 185 14.43 8.22 5.46
C CYS A 185 13.74 9.56 5.23
N PHE A 186 13.31 10.21 6.30
CA PHE A 186 12.84 11.57 6.21
C PHE A 186 13.23 12.38 7.45
N ILE A 187 13.36 13.69 7.28
CA ILE A 187 13.56 14.67 8.36
C ILE A 187 12.27 15.49 8.48
N PRO A 188 11.56 15.48 9.61
CA PRO A 188 10.29 16.20 9.76
C PRO A 188 10.48 17.73 9.79
N GLY A 189 9.37 18.46 9.61
CA GLY A 189 9.32 19.92 9.60
C GLY A 189 9.47 20.51 8.19
N ALA A 190 8.81 21.64 7.91
CA ALA A 190 8.69 22.15 6.55
C ALA A 190 9.70 23.26 6.18
N SER A 191 10.52 23.71 7.13
CA SER A 191 11.35 24.91 6.93
C SER A 191 12.57 25.01 7.85
N ASP A 192 12.50 24.48 9.07
CA ASP A 192 13.63 24.39 9.99
C ASP A 192 13.57 23.04 10.71
N PRO A 193 14.42 22.07 10.33
CA PRO A 193 14.43 20.73 10.91
C PRO A 193 15.02 20.70 12.33
N HIS A 194 15.60 21.80 12.83
CA HIS A 194 16.16 21.87 14.19
C HIS A 194 15.27 22.65 15.16
N ASN A 195 14.08 23.01 14.70
CA ASN A 195 13.11 23.69 15.52
C ASN A 195 12.03 22.70 15.97
N PRO A 196 12.02 22.30 17.26
CA PRO A 196 11.06 21.32 17.77
C PRO A 196 9.61 21.81 17.69
N TYR A 197 9.35 23.12 17.52
CA TYR A 197 8.00 23.63 17.25
C TYR A 197 7.48 23.30 15.85
N TYR A 198 8.37 22.96 14.91
CA TYR A 198 8.03 22.55 13.55
C TYR A 198 8.14 21.04 13.32
N ALA A 199 8.62 20.28 14.31
CA ALA A 199 8.72 18.82 14.30
C ALA A 199 7.35 18.13 14.50
N ASN A 200 6.39 18.50 13.67
CA ASN A 200 5.05 17.92 13.70
C ASN A 200 5.14 16.40 13.53
N LYS A 201 4.26 15.69 14.25
CA LYS A 201 4.14 14.23 14.11
C LYS A 201 3.78 13.88 12.68
N ALA A 202 4.67 13.15 12.02
CA ALA A 202 4.47 12.64 10.67
C ALA A 202 4.36 11.12 10.69
N ILE A 203 3.41 10.60 9.93
CA ILE A 203 3.22 9.18 9.63
C ILE A 203 3.68 8.98 8.20
N ALA A 204 4.73 8.19 7.99
CA ALA A 204 5.21 7.81 6.69
C ALA A 204 4.59 6.48 6.26
N ASN A 205 4.10 6.43 5.02
CA ASN A 205 3.65 5.22 4.33
C ASN A 205 4.52 5.03 3.11
N ALA A 206 5.21 3.89 3.02
CA ALA A 206 6.02 3.53 1.86
C ALA A 206 5.63 2.17 1.29
N TYR A 207 5.85 2.04 -0.01
CA TYR A 207 5.56 0.84 -0.76
C TYR A 207 6.43 0.73 -2.02
N ILE A 208 6.71 -0.50 -2.44
CA ILE A 208 7.35 -0.77 -3.73
C ILE A 208 6.45 -1.71 -4.54
N VAL A 209 6.38 -1.46 -5.84
CA VAL A 209 5.58 -2.26 -6.77
C VAL A 209 6.37 -2.54 -8.04
N ARG A 210 6.26 -3.75 -8.60
CA ARG A 210 6.86 -4.04 -9.90
C ARG A 210 6.14 -3.24 -10.96
N LEU A 211 6.88 -2.55 -11.81
CA LEU A 211 6.32 -1.66 -12.83
C LEU A 211 5.55 -2.45 -13.90
N SER A 212 5.87 -3.73 -14.11
CA SER A 212 5.07 -4.64 -14.95
C SER A 212 3.67 -4.92 -14.39
N SER A 213 3.44 -4.67 -13.10
CA SER A 213 2.14 -4.85 -12.44
C SER A 213 1.26 -3.60 -12.48
N ILE A 214 1.78 -2.46 -12.99
CA ILE A 214 1.09 -1.16 -13.02
C ILE A 214 1.25 -0.47 -14.39
N GLY A 215 0.18 0.04 -15.00
CA GLY A 215 0.27 0.98 -16.14
C GLY A 215 0.22 0.43 -17.59
N GLY A 216 -0.27 -0.78 -17.84
CA GLY A 216 -0.69 -1.19 -19.20
C GLY A 216 -2.04 -0.60 -19.64
N LYS A 217 -2.27 -0.43 -20.95
CA LYS A 217 -3.57 0.04 -21.50
C LYS A 217 -4.77 -0.89 -21.19
N ASP A 218 -4.50 -2.12 -20.75
CA ASP A 218 -5.47 -3.15 -20.37
C ASP A 218 -5.08 -3.81 -19.03
N VAL A 219 -4.81 -3.04 -17.95
CA VAL A 219 -4.41 -3.65 -16.67
C VAL A 219 -5.58 -4.36 -15.99
N GLN A 220 -5.57 -5.69 -16.08
CA GLN A 220 -6.17 -6.56 -15.08
C GLN A 220 -5.15 -6.73 -13.95
N PHE A 221 -5.41 -6.12 -12.79
CA PHE A 221 -4.59 -6.29 -11.59
C PHE A 221 -4.80 -7.70 -11.03
N THR A 222 -3.93 -8.63 -11.38
CA THR A 222 -3.79 -9.91 -10.69
C THR A 222 -2.71 -9.78 -9.63
N ASP A 223 -3.15 -9.84 -8.37
CA ASP A 223 -2.42 -10.01 -7.12
C ASP A 223 -0.98 -9.49 -7.08
N ILE A 224 -0.83 -8.25 -6.61
CA ILE A 224 0.45 -7.70 -6.15
C ILE A 224 0.67 -8.21 -4.71
N GLU A 225 1.62 -9.13 -4.54
CA GLU A 225 2.15 -9.52 -3.24
C GLU A 225 3.36 -8.66 -2.88
N PRO A 226 3.23 -7.73 -1.92
CA PRO A 226 4.37 -7.26 -1.17
C PRO A 226 4.62 -8.21 -0.02
N VAL A 227 5.80 -8.82 -0.02
CA VAL A 227 6.27 -9.54 1.16
C VAL A 227 7.00 -8.53 2.03
N ILE A 228 6.29 -7.95 3.00
CA ILE A 228 6.92 -7.20 4.09
C ILE A 228 7.46 -8.23 5.09
N SER A 229 8.77 -8.43 5.08
CA SER A 229 9.46 -9.02 6.23
C SER A 229 9.64 -7.93 7.29
N GLN A 230 8.72 -7.83 8.25
CA GLN A 230 8.95 -7.04 9.46
C GLN A 230 10.01 -7.77 10.30
N ASN A 231 11.27 -7.38 10.19
CA ASN A 231 12.23 -7.70 11.24
C ASN A 231 11.87 -6.87 12.48
N ASN A 232 11.01 -7.42 13.32
CA ASN A 232 10.84 -7.00 14.72
C ASN A 232 12.15 -7.29 15.47
N THR A 233 13.12 -6.40 15.28
CA THR A 233 14.25 -6.24 16.19
C THR A 233 14.27 -4.78 16.61
N LEU A 234 13.35 -4.44 17.52
CA LEU A 234 13.59 -3.41 18.51
C LEU A 234 14.83 -3.86 19.32
N TYR A 235 16.02 -3.46 18.86
CA TYR A 235 17.15 -3.35 19.77
C TYR A 235 16.85 -2.15 20.66
N ILE A 236 16.31 -2.44 21.85
CA ILE A 236 16.44 -1.51 22.96
C ILE A 236 17.90 -1.66 23.41
N GLU A 237 18.77 -0.80 22.91
CA GLU A 237 20.05 -0.56 23.57
C GLU A 237 19.85 0.53 24.63
N ASN A 238 20.17 0.12 25.86
CA ASN A 238 20.29 0.83 27.14
C ASN A 238 19.03 1.01 27.98
#